data_AF-A0A6J4FZG9-F1
#
_entry.id   AF-A0A6J4FZG9-F1
#
_cell.length_a   1.000
_cell.length_b   1.000
_cell.length_c   1.000
_cell.angle_alpha   90.00
_cell.angle_beta   90.00
_cell.angle_gamma   90.00
#
_symmetry.space_group_name_H-M   'P 1'
#
loop_
_entity.id
_entity.type
_entity.pdbx_description
1 polymer ?
#
loop_
_entity_poly.entity_id
_entity_poly.type
_entity_poly.pdbx_seq_one_letter_code
_entity_poly.pdbx_strand_id
1 'polypeptide(L)'
;MGCGCFPDVRGVLDQALDDTDELERHLADLGDFASVERLDSAPVLPAPAAAAAAIAAGRMIRLDSAGPGALAVYLDEARAVVHVGRATADGSVDSEWRPGLAFRHGLFDLPRRFGEMVHWYREG
;
A
#
# COMPACT_ATOMS: atom_id res chain seq x y z
N MET A 1 7.95 -3.13 -44.58
CA MET A 1 7.66 -1.92 -43.76
C MET A 1 6.93 -2.40 -42.53
N GLY A 2 7.64 -2.58 -41.41
CA GLY A 2 7.05 -3.06 -40.16
C GLY A 2 6.41 -1.88 -39.44
N CYS A 3 5.08 -1.88 -39.31
CA CYS A 3 4.36 -0.91 -38.50
C CYS A 3 4.80 -1.07 -37.04
N GLY A 4 5.39 -0.01 -36.47
CA GLY A 4 5.71 0.06 -35.05
C GLY A 4 4.42 0.04 -34.24
N CYS A 5 4.21 -1.03 -33.48
CA CYS A 5 3.20 -1.11 -32.44
C CYS A 5 3.64 -0.18 -31.30
N PHE A 6 3.39 1.12 -31.44
CA PHE A 6 3.37 2.00 -30.29
C PHE A 6 2.02 1.77 -29.58
N PRO A 7 2.01 1.43 -28.28
CA PRO A 7 0.75 1.39 -27.53
C PRO A 7 0.11 2.78 -27.61
N ASP A 8 -1.19 2.80 -27.91
CA ASP A 8 -1.97 4.04 -27.94
C ASP A 8 -1.92 4.68 -26.56
N VAL A 9 -1.15 5.76 -26.44
CA VAL A 9 -0.92 6.47 -25.18
C VAL A 9 -2.25 6.94 -24.57
N ARG A 10 -3.27 7.22 -25.39
CA ARG A 10 -4.61 7.55 -24.91
C ARG A 10 -5.29 6.35 -24.27
N GLY A 11 -5.27 5.18 -24.91
CA GLY A 11 -5.86 3.97 -24.34
C GLY A 11 -5.21 3.53 -23.03
N VAL A 12 -3.89 3.75 -22.88
CA VAL A 12 -3.18 3.49 -21.61
C VAL A 12 -3.57 4.50 -20.53
N LEU A 13 -3.76 5.77 -20.89
CA LEU A 13 -4.15 6.83 -19.97
C LEU A 13 -5.61 6.67 -19.52
N ASP A 14 -6.51 6.33 -20.44
CA ASP A 14 -7.93 6.12 -20.16
C ASP A 14 -8.13 4.89 -19.26
N GLN A 15 -7.40 3.80 -19.49
CA GLN A 15 -7.42 2.63 -18.60
C GLN A 15 -6.89 2.97 -17.20
N ALA A 16 -5.83 3.77 -17.10
CA ALA A 16 -5.27 4.17 -15.80
C ALA A 16 -6.23 5.08 -15.01
N LEU A 17 -7.01 5.91 -15.71
CA LEU A 17 -8.05 6.75 -15.11
C LEU A 17 -9.27 5.92 -14.69
N ASP A 18 -9.76 5.00 -15.53
CA ASP A 18 -10.87 4.10 -15.18
C ASP A 18 -10.54 3.22 -13.96
N ASP A 19 -9.31 2.71 -13.91
CA ASP A 19 -8.77 1.95 -12.78
C ASP A 19 -8.77 2.79 -11.50
N THR A 20 -8.42 4.07 -11.60
CA THR A 20 -8.39 5.01 -10.48
C THR A 20 -9.81 5.27 -9.97
N ASP A 21 -10.75 5.54 -10.87
CA ASP A 21 -12.15 5.80 -10.53
C ASP A 21 -12.85 4.56 -9.96
N GLU A 22 -12.50 3.36 -10.43
CA GLU A 22 -13.00 2.12 -9.85
C GLU A 22 -12.46 1.89 -8.43
N LEU A 23 -11.19 2.23 -8.19
CA LEU A 23 -10.59 2.16 -6.85
C LEU A 23 -11.21 3.20 -5.92
N GLU A 24 -11.38 4.44 -6.37
CA GLU A 24 -12.04 5.50 -5.62
C GLU A 24 -13.50 5.13 -5.29
N ARG A 25 -14.23 4.51 -6.21
CA ARG A 25 -15.59 3.99 -5.94
C ARG A 25 -15.60 2.83 -4.94
N HIS A 26 -14.69 1.87 -5.07
CA HIS A 26 -14.55 0.79 -4.08
C HIS A 26 -14.17 1.32 -2.70
N LEU A 27 -13.36 2.39 -2.63
CA LEU A 27 -13.03 3.09 -1.38
C LEU A 27 -14.23 3.85 -0.83
N ALA A 28 -15.02 4.52 -1.68
CA ALA A 28 -16.21 5.27 -1.27
C ALA A 28 -17.33 4.37 -0.69
N ASP A 29 -17.47 3.13 -1.18
CA ASP A 29 -18.47 2.17 -0.70
C ASP A 29 -18.16 1.55 0.68
N LEU A 30 -16.97 1.81 1.25
CA LEU A 30 -16.48 1.13 2.46
C LEU A 30 -16.72 1.89 3.80
N GLY A 31 -17.27 3.11 3.80
CA GLY A 31 -17.65 3.86 5.01
C GLY A 31 -16.53 4.68 5.70
N ASP A 32 -16.86 5.90 6.14
CA ASP A 32 -16.07 6.91 6.89
C ASP A 32 -14.57 7.09 6.52
N PHE A 33 -14.26 7.23 5.22
CA PHE A 33 -12.91 7.49 4.66
C PHE A 33 -12.44 8.95 4.81
N ALA A 34 -12.94 9.72 5.76
CA ALA A 34 -12.55 11.13 5.92
C ALA A 34 -11.03 11.32 6.15
N SER A 35 -10.31 10.26 6.50
CA SER A 35 -8.87 10.19 6.79
C SER A 35 -8.00 9.61 5.67
N VAL A 36 -8.57 9.19 4.53
CA VAL A 36 -7.77 8.66 3.40
C VAL A 36 -7.46 9.76 2.40
N GLU A 37 -6.17 10.11 2.30
CA GLU A 37 -5.63 11.15 1.43
C GLU A 37 -4.82 10.50 0.30
N ARG A 38 -5.03 10.93 -0.94
CA ARG A 38 -4.18 10.51 -2.06
C ARG A 38 -2.86 11.28 -2.01
N LEU A 39 -1.75 10.57 -2.17
CA LEU A 39 -0.42 11.16 -2.21
C LEU A 39 -0.01 11.45 -3.67
N ASP A 40 0.60 12.62 -3.88
CA ASP A 40 1.15 13.01 -5.19
C ASP A 40 2.34 12.17 -5.63
N SER A 41 3.02 11.51 -4.68
CA SER A 41 4.16 10.64 -4.97
C SER A 41 4.08 9.33 -4.18
N ALA A 42 4.49 8.25 -4.83
CA ALA A 42 4.47 6.94 -4.23
C ALA A 42 5.63 6.74 -3.23
N PRO A 43 5.36 6.24 -2.01
CA PRO A 43 6.42 5.93 -1.07
C PRO A 43 7.22 4.71 -1.55
N VAL A 44 8.55 4.72 -1.41
CA VAL A 44 9.43 3.62 -1.85
C VAL A 44 9.34 2.43 -0.89
N LEU A 45 8.34 1.58 -1.05
CA LEU A 45 8.08 0.43 -0.18
C LEU A 45 8.66 -0.87 -0.77
N PRO A 46 9.14 -1.80 0.07
CA PRO A 46 9.46 -3.15 -0.40
C PRO A 46 8.19 -3.85 -0.86
N ALA A 47 8.26 -4.71 -1.88
CA ALA A 47 7.14 -5.58 -2.22
C ALA A 47 6.74 -6.46 -1.01
N PRO A 48 5.45 -6.80 -0.81
CA PRO A 48 4.99 -7.67 0.28
C PRO A 48 5.80 -8.96 0.43
N ALA A 49 6.12 -9.62 -0.69
CA ALA A 49 6.95 -10.83 -0.70
C ALA A 49 8.40 -10.56 -0.25
N ALA A 50 8.97 -9.42 -0.61
CA ALA A 50 10.31 -9.02 -0.19
C ALA A 50 10.36 -8.70 1.32
N ALA A 51 9.33 -8.03 1.84
CA ALA A 51 9.18 -7.78 3.27
C ALA A 51 9.05 -9.10 4.05
N ALA A 52 8.20 -10.01 3.58
CA ALA A 52 8.06 -11.34 4.19
C ALA A 52 9.40 -12.10 4.21
N ALA A 53 10.15 -12.09 3.10
CA ALA A 53 11.47 -12.72 3.03
C ALA A 53 12.50 -12.07 3.96
N ALA A 54 12.45 -10.74 4.13
CA ALA A 54 13.34 -10.04 5.06
C ALA A 54 13.03 -10.36 6.52
N ILE A 55 11.75 -10.47 6.88
CA ILE A 55 11.29 -10.89 8.21
C ILE A 55 11.72 -12.32 8.49
N ALA A 56 11.47 -13.25 7.56
CA ALA A 56 11.86 -14.65 7.71
C ALA A 56 13.37 -14.84 7.83
N ALA A 57 14.15 -13.99 7.16
CA ALA A 57 15.61 -13.97 7.24
C ALA A 57 16.16 -13.27 8.50
N GLY A 58 15.31 -12.71 9.37
CA GLY A 58 15.74 -11.97 10.56
C GLY A 58 16.41 -10.62 10.27
N ARG A 59 16.24 -10.07 9.05
CA ARG A 59 16.78 -8.76 8.64
C ARG A 59 15.89 -7.58 9.05
N MET A 60 14.70 -7.88 9.55
CA MET A 60 13.72 -6.91 10.03
C MET A 60 13.49 -7.12 11.51
N ILE A 61 13.60 -6.06 12.30
CA ILE A 61 13.37 -6.08 13.75
C ILE A 61 11.92 -5.68 13.99
N ARG A 62 11.17 -6.53 14.71
CA ARG A 62 9.80 -6.22 15.13
C ARG A 62 9.81 -5.13 16.20
N LEU A 63 8.94 -4.16 16.06
CA LEU A 63 8.73 -3.06 17.00
C LEU A 63 7.43 -3.26 17.77
N ASP A 64 7.41 -2.80 19.02
CA ASP A 64 6.21 -2.85 19.88
C ASP A 64 5.22 -1.74 19.56
N SER A 65 5.68 -0.62 18.99
CA SER A 65 4.85 0.52 18.59
C SER A 65 5.30 1.12 17.26
N ALA A 66 4.39 1.82 16.60
CA ALA A 66 4.69 2.60 15.40
C ALA A 66 5.60 3.78 15.75
N GLY A 67 6.60 4.01 14.91
CA GLY A 67 7.41 5.23 14.92
C GLY A 67 7.59 5.73 13.49
N PRO A 68 7.97 7.01 13.29
CA PRO A 68 8.17 7.56 11.95
C PRO A 68 9.17 6.71 11.16
N GLY A 69 8.77 6.28 9.96
CA GLY A 69 9.57 5.43 9.09
C GLY A 69 9.50 3.93 9.38
N ALA A 70 8.78 3.49 10.42
CA ALA A 70 8.52 2.07 10.63
C ALA A 70 7.68 1.49 9.48
N LEU A 71 8.00 0.27 9.08
CA LEU A 71 7.23 -0.46 8.08
C LEU A 71 6.01 -1.10 8.75
N ALA A 72 4.82 -0.66 8.37
CA ALA A 72 3.56 -1.34 8.65
C ALA A 72 3.44 -2.57 7.75
N VAL A 73 3.21 -3.73 8.34
CA VAL A 73 3.02 -4.99 7.64
C VAL A 73 1.65 -5.53 8.00
N TYR A 74 0.77 -5.59 7.00
CA TYR A 74 -0.60 -6.08 7.15
C TYR A 74 -0.63 -7.56 6.84
N LEU A 75 -1.17 -8.33 7.78
CA LEU A 75 -1.28 -9.77 7.68
C LEU A 75 -2.74 -10.18 7.48
N ASP A 76 -2.98 -11.19 6.65
CA ASP A 76 -4.28 -11.85 6.60
C ASP A 76 -4.49 -12.80 7.81
N GLU A 77 -5.64 -13.46 7.84
CA GLU A 77 -5.96 -14.47 8.87
C GLU A 77 -4.99 -15.65 8.88
N ALA A 78 -4.36 -15.96 7.74
CA ALA A 78 -3.33 -16.99 7.59
C ALA A 78 -1.93 -16.51 7.97
N ARG A 79 -1.78 -15.27 8.46
CA ARG A 79 -0.51 -14.60 8.79
C ARG A 79 0.41 -14.38 7.58
N ALA A 80 -0.13 -14.31 6.37
CA ALA A 80 0.62 -13.95 5.18
C ALA A 80 0.68 -12.42 5.01
N VAL A 81 1.83 -11.91 4.56
CA VAL A 81 1.98 -10.47 4.27
C VAL A 81 1.22 -10.14 2.99
N VAL A 82 0.13 -9.38 3.14
CA VAL A 82 -0.75 -9.00 2.03
C VAL A 82 -0.54 -7.56 1.58
N HIS A 83 -0.11 -6.69 2.50
CA HIS A 83 0.10 -5.27 2.21
C HIS A 83 1.20 -4.70 3.10
N VAL A 84 1.85 -3.63 2.63
CA VAL A 84 2.84 -2.89 3.40
C VAL A 84 2.59 -1.39 3.32
N GLY A 85 2.95 -0.68 4.38
CA GLY A 85 2.93 0.77 4.41
C GLY A 85 4.05 1.30 5.29
N ARG A 86 4.16 2.62 5.39
CA ARG A 86 5.14 3.30 6.21
C ARG A 86 4.43 4.21 7.19
N ALA A 87 4.73 4.04 8.47
CA ALA A 87 4.27 4.95 9.50
C ALA A 87 4.87 6.33 9.28
N THR A 88 4.00 7.32 9.33
CA THR A 88 4.34 8.75 9.31
C THR A 88 4.50 9.26 10.74
N ALA A 89 4.88 10.53 10.89
CA ALA A 89 5.03 11.16 12.21
C ALA A 89 3.69 11.50 12.89
N ASP A 90 2.62 11.63 12.12
CA ASP A 90 1.27 11.94 12.61
C ASP A 90 0.46 10.69 13.00
N GLY A 91 1.07 9.49 12.88
CA GLY A 91 0.43 8.21 13.22
C GLY A 91 -0.41 7.61 12.10
N SER A 92 -0.44 8.24 10.92
CA SER A 92 -1.00 7.64 9.70
C SER A 92 -0.01 6.69 9.03
N VAL A 93 -0.48 6.03 7.96
CA VAL A 93 0.30 5.10 7.17
C VAL A 93 0.25 5.52 5.70
N ASP A 94 1.43 5.76 5.14
CA ASP A 94 1.60 5.95 3.69
C ASP A 94 1.78 4.57 3.05
N SER A 95 0.89 4.21 2.12
CA SER A 95 0.98 2.93 1.40
C SER A 95 0.74 3.08 -0.10
N GLU A 96 1.34 2.18 -0.87
CA GLU A 96 1.17 2.10 -2.33
C GLU A 96 0.32 0.87 -2.65
N TRP A 97 -0.84 1.07 -3.28
CA TRP A 97 -1.78 -0.02 -3.57
C TRP A 97 -1.58 -0.60 -4.96
N ARG A 98 -1.20 0.27 -5.90
CA ARG A 98 -0.77 -0.08 -7.25
C ARG A 98 0.40 0.82 -7.62
N PRO A 99 1.25 0.40 -8.58
CA PRO A 99 2.31 1.25 -9.13
C PRO A 99 1.81 2.66 -9.43
N GLY A 100 2.31 3.65 -8.69
CA GLY A 100 1.95 5.07 -8.88
C GLY A 100 0.63 5.53 -8.24
N LEU A 101 -0.06 4.67 -7.49
CA LEU A 101 -1.24 5.01 -6.71
C LEU A 101 -0.95 4.84 -5.22
N ALA A 102 -0.66 5.98 -4.58
CA ALA A 102 -0.30 6.03 -3.18
C ALA A 102 -1.33 6.81 -2.35
N PHE A 103 -1.51 6.35 -1.13
CA PHE A 103 -2.51 6.86 -0.21
C PHE A 103 -1.92 6.93 1.20
N ARG A 104 -2.33 7.96 1.93
CA ARG A 104 -2.18 8.10 3.37
C ARG A 104 -3.51 7.75 4.02
N HIS A 105 -3.48 6.93 5.06
CA HIS A 105 -4.70 6.50 5.73
C HIS A 105 -4.41 6.16 7.19
N GLY A 106 -5.46 6.09 8.01
CA GLY A 106 -5.38 5.52 9.36
C GLY A 106 -5.13 4.02 9.33
N LEU A 107 -4.67 3.48 10.46
CA LEU A 107 -4.29 2.07 10.60
C LEU A 107 -5.45 1.09 10.30
N PHE A 108 -6.67 1.48 10.65
CA PHE A 108 -7.88 0.65 10.55
C PHE A 108 -8.81 1.05 9.40
N ASP A 109 -8.39 2.01 8.56
CA ASP A 109 -9.19 2.53 7.46
C ASP A 109 -9.11 1.63 6.21
N LEU A 110 -8.35 0.54 6.29
CA LEU A 110 -8.22 -0.46 5.24
C LEU A 110 -9.41 -1.44 5.25
N PRO A 111 -9.90 -1.89 4.08
CA PRO A 111 -10.98 -2.86 4.01
C PRO A 111 -10.63 -4.13 4.78
N ARG A 112 -11.63 -4.71 5.45
CA ARG A 112 -11.58 -5.93 6.28
C ARG A 112 -10.83 -7.15 5.70
N ARG A 113 -10.48 -7.11 4.40
CA ARG A 113 -9.69 -8.15 3.72
C ARG A 113 -8.19 -8.10 4.05
N PHE A 114 -7.67 -6.93 4.43
CA PHE A 114 -6.33 -6.82 5.00
C PHE A 114 -6.48 -7.07 6.49
N GLY A 115 -6.14 -8.28 6.94
CA GLY A 115 -6.56 -8.80 8.24
C GLY A 115 -6.26 -7.88 9.43
N GLU A 116 -6.98 -8.13 10.53
CA GLU A 116 -6.99 -7.33 11.76
C GLU A 116 -5.61 -7.22 12.47
N MET A 117 -4.55 -7.76 11.88
CA MET A 117 -3.21 -7.83 12.46
C MET A 117 -2.22 -6.99 11.65
N VAL A 118 -1.85 -5.84 12.22
CA VAL A 118 -0.72 -5.04 11.75
C VAL A 118 0.48 -5.26 12.65
N HIS A 119 1.66 -5.41 12.04
CA HIS A 119 2.94 -5.47 12.75
C HIS A 119 3.88 -4.39 12.25
N TRP A 120 4.67 -3.84 13.16
CA TRP A 120 5.65 -2.80 12.88
C TRP A 120 7.04 -3.39 12.79
N TYR A 121 7.79 -2.97 11.78
CA TYR A 121 9.17 -3.41 11.57
C TYR A 121 10.10 -2.25 11.27
N ARG A 122 11.39 -2.46 11.54
CA ARG A 122 12.49 -1.61 11.06
C ARG A 122 13.54 -2.49 10.41
N GLU A 123 14.19 -1.99 9.37
CA GLU A 123 15.42 -2.61 8.87
C GLU A 123 16.45 -2.68 10.01
N GLY A 124 17.02 -3.87 10.19
CA GLY A 124 18.02 -4.17 11.22
C GLY A 124 19.44 -3.77 10.83
#